data_AF-A0A843EJG9-F1
#
_entry.id   AF-A0A843EJG9-F1
#
_cell.length_a   1.000
_cell.length_b   1.000
_cell.length_c   1.000
_cell.angle_alpha   90.00
_cell.angle_beta   90.00
_cell.angle_gamma   90.00
#
_symmetry.space_group_name_H-M   'P 1'
#
loop_
_entity.id
_entity.type
_entity.pdbx_description
1 polymer ?
#
loop_
_entity_poly.entity_id
_entity_poly.type
_entity_poly.pdbx_seq_one_letter_code
_entity_poly.pdbx_strand_id
1 'polypeptide(L)' 'MSFPELCPDIVRVLAEKGIKEPTPPQADSIPRIIKGENLLLVAPTGIGKTEAAILPILEL' A
#
# COMPACT_ATOMS: atom_id res chain seq x y z
N MET A 1 13.36 -5.38 -0.68
CA MET A 1 12.42 -4.53 0.06
C MET A 1 11.78 -3.60 -0.95
N SER A 2 10.54 -3.91 -1.32
CA SER A 2 9.72 -3.26 -2.35
C SER A 2 8.25 -3.54 -2.01
N PHE A 3 7.30 -2.99 -2.77
CA PHE A 3 5.90 -3.41 -2.74
C PHE A 3 5.70 -4.55 -3.74
N PRO A 4 5.87 -5.83 -3.35
CA PRO A 4 5.85 -6.94 -4.31
C PRO A 4 4.47 -7.18 -4.93
N GLU A 5 3.40 -6.68 -4.31
CA GLU A 5 2.03 -6.82 -4.79
C GLU A 5 1.62 -5.73 -5.79
N LEU A 6 2.44 -4.70 -6.00
CA LEU A 6 2.13 -3.57 -6.89
C LEU A 6 2.94 -3.64 -8.18
N CYS A 7 2.35 -3.15 -9.26
CA CYS A 7 2.97 -3.12 -10.57
C CYS A 7 4.20 -2.19 -10.60
N PRO A 8 5.16 -2.45 -11.52
CA PRO A 8 6.42 -1.72 -11.55
C PRO A 8 6.30 -0.20 -11.68
N ASP A 9 5.27 0.29 -12.37
CA ASP A 9 5.06 1.73 -12.55
C ASP A 9 4.68 2.44 -11.25
N ILE A 10 3.81 1.83 -10.43
CA ILE A 10 3.47 2.35 -9.10
C ILE A 10 4.72 2.32 -8.21
N VAL A 11 5.45 1.22 -8.21
CA VAL A 11 6.68 1.08 -7.41
C VAL A 11 7.73 2.12 -7.80
N ARG A 12 7.90 2.41 -9.10
CA ARG A 12 8.81 3.45 -9.59
C ARG A 12 8.42 4.83 -9.03
N VAL A 13 7.15 5.21 -9.15
CA VAL A 13 6.66 6.51 -8.67
C VAL A 13 6.77 6.65 -7.15
N LEU A 14 6.50 5.58 -6.40
CA LEU A 14 6.70 5.56 -4.95
C LEU A 14 8.17 5.77 -4.59
N ALA A 15 9.09 5.09 -5.28
CA ALA A 15 10.52 5.24 -5.06
C ALA A 15 11.02 6.66 -5.37
N GLU A 16 10.54 7.29 -6.45
CA GLU A 16 10.82 8.69 -6.80
C GLU A 16 10.35 9.68 -5.71
N LYS A 17 9.24 9.35 -5.03
CA LYS A 17 8.72 10.09 -3.89
C LYS A 17 9.41 9.76 -2.56
N GLY A 18 10.42 8.88 -2.56
CA GLY A 18 11.16 8.46 -1.38
C GLY A 18 10.47 7.37 -0.55
N ILE A 19 9.36 6.80 -1.05
CA ILE A 19 8.63 5.71 -0.41
C ILE A 19 9.21 4.39 -0.92
N LYS A 20 10.12 3.80 -0.15
CA LYS A 20 10.86 2.60 -0.57
C LYS A 20 10.22 1.31 -0.07
N GLU A 21 9.50 1.39 1.05
CA GLU A 21 8.97 0.23 1.76
C GLU A 21 7.59 0.55 2.32
N PRO A 22 6.70 -0.45 2.38
CA PRO A 22 5.40 -0.28 3.00
C PRO A 22 5.55 -0.03 4.50
N THR A 23 4.74 0.88 5.04
CA THR A 23 4.57 1.01 6.49
C THR A 23 3.82 -0.21 7.05
N PRO A 24 3.83 -0.46 8.37
CA PRO A 24 3.11 -1.58 8.97
C PRO A 24 1.64 -1.76 8.53
N PRO A 25 0.78 -0.71 8.48
CA PRO A 25 -0.59 -0.87 7.98
C PRO A 25 -0.65 -1.20 6.49
N GLN A 26 0.27 -0.67 5.68
CA GLN A 26 0.33 -0.91 4.24
C GLN A 26 0.71 -2.36 3.95
N ALA A 27 1.74 -2.86 4.64
CA ALA A 27 2.21 -4.23 4.48
C ALA A 27 1.13 -5.26 4.87
N ASP A 28 0.30 -4.96 5.88
CA ASP A 28 -0.79 -5.83 6.30
C ASP A 28 -2.02 -5.73 5.38
N SER A 29 -2.42 -4.51 4.97
CA SER A 29 -3.69 -4.32 4.28
C SER A 29 -3.62 -4.44 2.75
N ILE A 30 -2.54 -3.98 2.10
CA ILE A 30 -2.41 -3.97 0.63
C ILE A 30 -2.69 -5.34 0.01
N PRO A 31 -2.01 -6.44 0.42
CA PRO A 31 -2.24 -7.76 -0.17
C PRO A 31 -3.68 -8.27 0.04
N ARG A 32 -4.34 -7.85 1.13
CA ARG A 32 -5.70 -8.28 1.46
C ARG A 32 -6.74 -7.53 0.64
N ILE A 33 -6.53 -6.23 0.40
CA ILE A 33 -7.40 -5.42 -0.46
C ILE A 33 -7.31 -5.89 -1.91
N ILE A 34 -6.11 -6.20 -2.41
CA ILE A 34 -5.92 -6.77 -3.76
C ILE A 34 -6.67 -8.09 -3.93
N LYS A 35 -6.78 -8.90 -2.87
CA LYS A 35 -7.59 -10.14 -2.84
C LYS A 35 -9.10 -9.90 -2.78
N GLY A 36 -9.55 -8.65 -2.70
CA GLY A 36 -10.97 -8.29 -2.60
C GLY A 36 -11.56 -8.50 -1.19
N GLU A 37 -10.72 -8.58 -0.15
CA GLU A 37 -11.21 -8.70 1.24
C GLU A 37 -11.79 -7.38 1.74
N ASN A 38 -12.86 -7.45 2.54
CA ASN A 38 -13.36 -6.32 3.31
C ASN A 38 -12.56 -6.18 4.62
N LEU A 39 -12.07 -4.97 4.91
CA LEU A 39 -11.16 -4.72 6.03
C LEU A 39 -11.57 -3.50 6.85
N LEU A 40 -11.36 -3.57 8.17
CA LEU A 40 -11.36 -2.40 9.06
C LEU A 40 -9.91 -2.06 9.42
N LEU A 41 -9.35 -1.04 8.77
CA LEU A 41 -7.98 -0.58 9.03
C LEU A 41 -7.95 0.47 10.14
N VAL A 42 -7.44 0.11 11.32
CA VAL A 42 -7.28 1.01 12.47
C VAL A 42 -5.82 1.26 12.76
N ALA A 43 -5.37 2.51 12.63
CA ALA A 43 -4.02 2.92 13.01
C ALA A 43 -3.95 4.44 13.27
N PRO A 44 -2.90 4.98 13.92
CA PRO A 44 -2.71 6.41 14.13
C PRO A 44 -2.68 7.23 12.82
N THR A 45 -2.91 8.54 12.90
CA THR A 45 -2.72 9.44 11.75
C THR A 45 -1.23 9.56 11.38
N GLY A 46 -0.94 9.88 10.12
CA GLY A 46 0.44 10.08 9.65
C GLY A 46 1.26 8.82 9.38
N ILE A 47 0.69 7.62 9.53
CA ILE A 47 1.43 6.35 9.31
C ILE A 47 1.14 5.65 7.98
N GLY A 48 0.48 6.33 7.05
CA GLY A 48 0.27 5.83 5.69
C GLY A 48 -1.01 5.02 5.44
N LYS A 49 -2.06 5.22 6.26
CA LYS A 49 -3.36 4.53 6.08
C LYS A 49 -4.06 4.86 4.76
N THR A 50 -3.86 6.08 4.24
CA THR A 50 -4.51 6.53 3.01
C THR A 50 -3.93 5.77 1.82
N GLU A 51 -2.62 5.69 1.74
CA GLU A 51 -1.88 4.92 0.73
C GLU A 51 -2.20 3.44 0.85
N ALA A 52 -2.33 2.92 2.07
CA ALA A 52 -2.73 1.53 2.33
C ALA A 52 -4.09 1.17 1.71
N ALA A 53 -5.02 2.13 1.60
CA ALA A 53 -6.32 1.95 0.98
C ALA A 53 -6.32 2.26 -0.53
N ILE A 54 -5.54 3.24 -0.99
CA ILE A 54 -5.60 3.73 -2.37
C ILE A 54 -4.67 2.96 -3.31
N LEU A 55 -3.44 2.63 -2.90
CA LEU A 55 -2.47 1.95 -3.78
C LEU A 55 -3.02 0.62 -4.34
N PRO A 56 -3.72 -0.23 -3.56
CA PRO A 56 -4.37 -1.43 -4.09
C PRO A 56 -5.41 -1.17 -5.17
N ILE A 57 -6.13 -0.04 -5.11
CA ILE A 57 -7.19 0.30 -6.08
C ILE A 57 -6.57 0.65 -7.44
N LEU A 58 -5.38 1.24 -7.43
CA LEU A 58 -4.64 1.58 -8.66
C LEU A 58 -4.00 0.36 -9.33
N GLU A 59 -3.90 -0.76 -8.61
CA GLU A 59 -3.33 -2.03 -9.10
C GLU A 59 -4.35 -2.90 -9.84
N LEU A 60 -5.62 -2.85 -9.43
CA LEU A 60 -6.73 -3.63 -10.00
C LEU A 60 -7.07 -3.20 -11.44
#